data_AF-A0A327RLM7-F1
#
_entry.id   AF-A0A327RLM7-F1
#
_cell.length_a   1.000
_cell.length_b   1.000
_cell.length_c   1.000
_cell.angle_alpha   90.00
_cell.angle_beta   90.00
_cell.angle_gamma   90.00
#
_symmetry.space_group_name_H-M   'P 1'
#
loop_
_entity.id
_entity.type
_entity.pdbx_description
1 polymer ?
#
loop_
_entity_poly.entity_id
_entity_poly.type
_entity_poly.pdbx_seq_one_letter_code
_entity_poly.pdbx_strand_id
1 'polypeptide(L)'
;MMNKRIFLVLVILMSCSLIGIILVQAYYINNSLQNTEKQFNFNVKKALSYVSNTIENDEKEEYLIKFTELLNQGEINDTTAIINIYIKEDNSDSNETVIYRNGILEENFKVSSALFDIGLDSLNVKRILQKRETEIIENNTIDGSKNLSAMLSRLSKLNESTQIALETVYKDKAYLKPIHKRVSIDKIDRLLALKLLEDDIDIGYEFAIYSNDLATKIKTQDFQYEKASTFSVPFFYNENDKSNYRLLVNFPERKKFIFSSILTMLVLSIVFTLIIIIAYSSALYQLIRQRQISQIKTDFINNMTHEFKTPIATINLALDSIKNPKIIDDKEKVLRYLGMIKEENKRMHAQVENVLRISKLEKNELNISKERVDLNDLVEDAITHVELIIEDRGGHVEVNLNAERSSVLANETHFTNVLVNILDNAIKYSPEAPKIIVTTEVVANNILVHVKDHGSGMSKTAQKRVFEKFYREHTGNIHNVKGHGLGLAYVKRIVEDHQGHISVESEKEKGSTFTIKLPLIS
;
A
#
# COMPACT_ATOMS: atom_id res chain seq x y z
N MET A 1 4.66 -24.70 -25.99
CA MET A 1 4.08 -24.76 -24.64
C MET A 1 5.15 -24.38 -23.63
N MET A 2 4.85 -23.45 -22.73
CA MET A 2 5.78 -23.10 -21.65
C MET A 2 5.92 -24.28 -20.69
N ASN A 3 7.16 -24.74 -20.46
CA ASN A 3 7.44 -25.88 -19.60
C ASN A 3 6.86 -25.63 -18.18
N LYS A 4 6.25 -26.65 -17.56
CA LYS A 4 5.66 -26.56 -16.21
C LYS A 4 6.66 -26.04 -15.18
N ARG A 5 7.95 -26.37 -15.34
CA ARG A 5 9.04 -25.84 -14.52
C ARG A 5 9.28 -24.34 -14.76
N ILE A 6 9.29 -23.88 -16.01
CA ILE A 6 9.46 -22.46 -16.36
C ILE A 6 8.29 -21.65 -15.79
N PHE A 7 7.06 -22.16 -15.88
CA PHE A 7 5.90 -21.51 -15.28
C PHE A 7 6.01 -21.37 -13.76
N LEU A 8 6.41 -22.44 -13.07
CA LEU A 8 6.58 -22.40 -11.62
C LEU A 8 7.68 -21.40 -11.22
N VAL A 9 8.81 -21.42 -11.92
CA VAL A 9 9.91 -20.48 -11.69
C VAL A 9 9.47 -19.04 -11.89
N LEU A 10 8.69 -18.76 -12.95
CA LEU A 10 8.21 -17.41 -13.24
C LEU A 10 7.25 -16.90 -12.17
N VAL A 11 6.33 -17.73 -11.69
CA VAL A 11 5.42 -17.38 -10.58
C VAL A 11 6.19 -17.12 -9.28
N ILE A 12 7.19 -17.96 -8.96
CA ILE A 12 8.04 -17.79 -7.78
C ILE A 12 8.82 -16.48 -7.88
N LEU A 13 9.44 -16.20 -9.03
CA LEU A 13 10.27 -15.01 -9.23
C LEU A 13 9.44 -13.73 -9.15
N MET A 14 8.24 -13.72 -9.73
CA MET A 14 7.31 -12.60 -9.61
C MET A 14 6.82 -12.40 -8.17
N SER A 15 6.53 -13.49 -7.45
CA SER A 15 6.12 -13.42 -6.03
C SER A 15 7.23 -12.86 -5.15
N CYS A 16 8.47 -13.32 -5.35
CA CYS A 16 9.64 -12.80 -4.64
C CYS A 16 9.88 -11.32 -4.94
N SER A 17 9.70 -10.88 -6.19
CA SER A 17 9.81 -9.48 -6.57
C SER A 17 8.77 -8.61 -5.87
N LEU A 18 7.51 -9.05 -5.81
CA LEU A 18 6.44 -8.34 -5.11
C LEU A 18 6.76 -8.16 -3.62
N ILE A 19 7.17 -9.24 -2.95
CA ILE A 19 7.56 -9.22 -1.53
C ILE A 19 8.75 -8.27 -1.32
N GLY A 20 9.76 -8.34 -2.20
CA GLY A 20 10.93 -7.47 -2.14
C GLY A 20 10.56 -5.98 -2.22
N ILE A 21 9.66 -5.59 -3.13
CA ILE A 21 9.20 -4.21 -3.26
C ILE A 21 8.49 -3.74 -1.99
N ILE A 22 7.60 -4.56 -1.42
CA ILE A 22 6.87 -4.24 -0.19
C ILE A 22 7.84 -4.04 0.98
N LEU A 23 8.85 -4.92 1.11
CA LEU A 23 9.87 -4.79 2.16
C LEU A 23 10.69 -3.51 2.01
N VAL A 24 11.08 -3.16 0.78
CA VAL A 24 11.81 -1.92 0.48
C VAL A 24 10.96 -0.70 0.84
N GLN A 25 9.67 -0.67 0.45
CA GLN A 25 8.76 0.42 0.80
C GLN A 25 8.60 0.57 2.32
N ALA A 26 8.42 -0.53 3.04
CA ALA A 26 8.31 -0.53 4.50
C ALA A 26 9.59 0.00 5.17
N TYR A 27 10.76 -0.41 4.67
CA TYR A 27 12.05 0.09 5.14
C TYR A 27 12.19 1.61 4.93
N TYR A 28 11.82 2.11 3.74
CA TYR A 28 11.89 3.55 3.43
C TYR A 28 10.95 4.38 4.31
N ILE A 29 9.72 3.91 4.55
CA ILE A 29 8.76 4.58 5.44
C ILE A 29 9.32 4.67 6.86
N ASN A 30 9.82 3.55 7.39
CA ASN A 30 10.40 3.52 8.73
C ASN A 30 11.62 4.44 8.87
N ASN A 31 12.50 4.42 7.87
CA ASN A 31 13.67 5.30 7.84
C ASN A 31 13.28 6.78 7.74
N SER A 32 12.27 7.11 6.93
CA SER A 32 11.75 8.48 6.82
C SER A 32 11.18 8.96 8.15
N LEU A 33 10.38 8.15 8.85
CA LEU A 33 9.84 8.48 10.16
C LEU A 33 10.97 8.78 11.17
N GLN A 34 11.98 7.91 11.25
CA GLN A 34 13.12 8.11 12.14
C GLN A 34 13.91 9.38 11.81
N ASN A 35 14.09 9.71 10.54
CA ASN A 35 14.81 10.90 10.12
C ASN A 35 14.03 12.18 10.43
N THR A 36 12.71 12.20 10.19
CA THR A 36 11.84 13.32 10.56
C THR A 36 11.84 13.55 12.07
N GLU A 37 11.78 12.50 12.88
CA GLU A 37 11.89 12.64 14.34
C GLU A 37 13.24 13.21 14.79
N LYS A 38 14.35 12.74 14.21
CA LYS A 38 15.69 13.26 14.52
C LYS A 38 15.83 14.73 14.16
N GLN A 39 15.34 15.11 12.97
CA GLN A 39 15.40 16.48 12.48
C GLN A 39 14.54 17.42 13.32
N PHE A 40 13.33 17.00 13.69
CA PHE A 40 12.47 17.73 14.62
C PHE A 40 13.18 17.96 15.96
N ASN A 41 13.73 16.90 16.57
CA ASN A 41 14.43 17.00 17.85
C ASN A 41 15.64 17.94 17.79
N PHE A 42 16.37 17.94 16.67
CA PHE A 42 17.50 18.83 16.44
C PHE A 42 17.05 20.30 16.31
N ASN A 43 16.05 20.57 15.49
CA ASN A 43 15.50 21.92 15.27
C ASN A 43 14.91 22.50 16.56
N VAL A 44 14.18 21.71 17.35
CA VAL A 44 13.66 22.14 18.65
C VAL A 44 14.79 22.52 19.62
N LYS A 45 15.84 21.69 19.72
CA LYS A 45 16.98 22.01 20.58
C LYS A 45 17.72 23.27 20.11
N LYS A 46 17.90 23.41 18.80
CA LYS A 46 18.49 24.61 18.18
C LYS A 46 17.67 25.86 18.51
N ALA A 47 16.34 25.79 18.43
CA ALA A 47 15.44 26.88 18.80
C ALA A 47 15.56 27.24 20.29
N LEU A 48 15.52 26.25 21.18
CA LEU A 48 15.71 26.43 22.61
C LEU A 48 17.06 27.09 22.96
N SER A 49 18.15 26.62 22.35
CA SER A 49 19.48 27.21 22.53
C SER A 49 19.57 28.63 22.00
N TYR A 50 18.94 28.91 20.87
CA TYR A 50 18.86 30.27 20.34
C TYR A 50 18.15 31.21 21.33
N VAL A 51 16.98 30.83 21.84
CA VAL A 51 16.24 31.64 22.82
C VAL A 51 17.04 31.87 24.09
N SER A 52 17.70 30.83 24.62
CA SER A 52 18.57 30.97 25.79
C SER A 52 19.69 31.98 25.56
N ASN A 53 20.43 31.82 24.47
CA ASN A 53 21.57 32.66 24.16
C ASN A 53 21.16 34.09 23.85
N THR A 54 20.06 34.30 23.12
CA THR A 54 19.54 35.65 22.82
C THR A 54 19.12 36.38 24.08
N ILE A 55 18.38 35.72 24.99
CA ILE A 55 17.95 36.37 26.24
C ILE A 55 19.16 36.69 27.14
N GLU A 56 20.14 35.79 27.23
CA GLU A 56 21.37 36.01 28.00
C GLU A 56 22.23 37.14 27.43
N ASN A 57 22.34 37.23 26.11
CA ASN A 57 23.04 38.33 25.44
C ASN A 57 22.32 39.66 25.62
N ASP A 58 21.00 39.70 25.45
CA ASP A 58 20.20 40.91 25.67
C ASP A 58 20.34 41.42 27.12
N GLU A 59 20.32 40.52 28.10
CA GLU A 59 20.51 40.89 29.51
C GLU A 59 21.93 41.43 29.73
N LYS A 60 22.96 40.77 29.17
CA LYS A 60 24.35 41.23 29.23
C LYS A 60 24.53 42.63 28.63
N GLU A 61 23.91 42.91 27.50
CA GLU A 61 23.92 44.25 26.86
C GLU A 61 23.25 45.31 27.74
N GLU A 62 22.12 44.99 28.38
CA GLU A 62 21.44 45.91 29.29
C GLU A 62 22.34 46.28 30.50
N TYR A 63 23.05 45.29 31.07
CA TYR A 63 24.02 45.55 32.15
C TYR A 63 25.21 46.38 31.68
N LEU A 64 25.72 46.13 30.48
CA LEU A 64 26.77 46.93 29.86
C LEU A 64 26.34 48.40 29.72
N ILE A 65 25.14 48.65 29.21
CA ILE A 65 24.61 50.02 29.03
C ILE A 65 24.47 50.72 30.40
N LYS A 66 23.83 50.09 31.38
CA LYS A 66 23.71 50.66 32.74
C LYS A 66 25.06 50.96 33.37
N PHE A 67 26.03 50.07 33.19
CA PHE A 67 27.39 50.29 33.68
C PHE A 67 28.03 51.51 33.00
N THR A 68 27.89 51.66 31.68
CA THR A 68 28.38 52.85 30.98
C THR A 68 27.68 54.14 31.40
N GLU A 69 26.38 54.10 31.71
CA GLU A 69 25.64 55.25 32.23
C GLU A 69 26.14 55.69 33.62
N LEU A 70 26.39 54.74 34.53
CA LEU A 70 26.98 55.02 35.85
C LEU A 70 28.38 55.64 35.74
N LEU A 71 29.21 55.14 34.81
CA LEU A 71 30.50 55.76 34.52
C LEU A 71 30.35 57.21 34.01
N ASN A 72 29.32 57.48 33.19
CA ASN A 72 29.06 58.82 32.65
C ASN A 72 28.49 59.79 33.70
N GLN A 73 27.83 59.31 34.75
CA GLN A 73 27.29 60.11 35.85
C GLN A 73 28.35 60.56 36.89
N GLY A 74 29.60 60.09 36.76
CA GLY A 74 30.73 60.59 37.53
C GLY A 74 30.89 59.97 38.92
N GLU A 75 30.25 58.84 39.22
CA GLU A 75 30.33 58.18 40.54
C GLU A 75 31.63 57.38 40.77
N ILE A 76 32.52 57.24 39.77
CA ILE A 76 33.71 56.38 39.85
C ILE A 76 34.97 57.17 39.47
N ASN A 77 35.76 57.57 40.48
CA ASN A 77 36.86 58.52 40.35
C ASN A 77 38.26 57.92 40.10
N ASP A 78 38.45 56.60 40.03
CA ASP A 78 39.79 56.01 39.85
C ASP A 78 39.82 54.80 38.89
N THR A 79 40.78 54.79 37.97
CA THR A 79 40.91 53.78 36.91
C THR A 79 41.51 52.46 37.42
N THR A 80 42.28 52.51 38.52
CA THR A 80 42.79 51.29 39.19
C THR A 80 41.73 50.64 40.09
N ALA A 81 40.72 51.44 40.48
CA ALA A 81 39.50 50.99 41.11
C ALA A 81 38.52 50.30 40.14
N ILE A 82 38.72 50.36 38.82
CA ILE A 82 37.88 49.62 37.85
C ILE A 82 37.94 48.11 38.09
N ILE A 83 39.06 47.63 38.63
CA ILE A 83 39.22 46.23 39.03
C ILE A 83 38.52 45.91 40.35
N ASN A 84 38.20 46.91 41.17
CA ASN A 84 37.39 46.81 42.38
C ASN A 84 36.01 47.36 42.07
N ILE A 85 35.14 46.59 41.44
CA ILE A 85 33.83 47.11 41.02
C ILE A 85 33.01 47.50 42.25
N TYR A 86 32.95 48.81 42.53
CA TYR A 86 32.12 49.42 43.56
C TYR A 86 30.68 49.44 43.03
N ILE A 87 29.79 48.65 43.62
CA ILE A 87 28.36 48.71 43.27
C ILE A 87 27.59 49.10 44.52
N LYS A 88 26.91 50.24 44.42
CA LYS A 88 25.96 50.74 45.41
C LYS A 88 24.60 50.09 45.17
N GLU A 89 24.01 49.50 46.21
CA GLU A 89 22.66 48.94 46.17
C GLU A 89 21.85 49.56 47.32
N ASP A 90 20.88 50.41 46.98
CA ASP A 90 19.94 51.00 47.94
C ASP A 90 18.78 50.01 48.16
N ASN A 91 18.73 49.37 49.32
CA ASN A 91 17.61 48.54 49.71
C ASN A 91 16.46 49.43 50.25
N SER A 92 15.34 49.48 49.51
CA SER A 92 14.18 50.32 49.86
C SER A 92 13.54 49.93 51.20
N ASP A 93 13.77 48.70 51.67
CA ASP A 93 13.14 48.14 52.86
C ASP A 93 14.07 48.11 54.10
N SER A 94 15.39 48.34 53.99
CA SER A 94 16.31 48.26 55.14
C SER A 94 17.23 49.46 55.38
N ASN A 95 17.22 50.51 54.55
CA ASN A 95 18.06 51.71 54.72
C ASN A 95 19.57 51.41 54.91
N GLU A 96 20.04 50.27 54.38
CA GLU A 96 21.43 49.81 54.43
C GLU A 96 22.01 49.86 53.01
N THR A 97 23.23 50.37 52.87
CA THR A 97 24.01 50.31 51.62
C THR A 97 25.07 49.22 51.76
N VAL A 98 24.97 48.17 50.95
CA VAL A 98 25.98 47.11 50.90
C VAL A 98 26.96 47.43 49.78
N ILE A 99 28.25 47.58 50.12
CA ILE A 99 29.31 47.81 49.14
C ILE A 99 30.07 46.50 48.94
N TYR A 100 29.99 45.98 47.72
CA TYR A 100 30.76 44.82 47.31
C TYR A 100 32.08 45.27 46.69
N ARG A 101 33.20 44.73 47.16
CA ARG A 101 34.52 44.93 46.56
C ARG A 101 35.04 43.60 46.02
N ASN A 102 35.08 43.49 44.70
CA ASN A 102 35.63 42.32 44.00
C ASN A 102 36.90 42.76 43.29
N GLY A 103 38.08 42.33 43.75
CA GLY A 103 39.38 42.72 43.18
C GLY A 103 40.05 41.59 42.42
N ILE A 104 40.64 41.89 41.26
CA ILE A 104 41.41 40.95 40.42
C ILE A 104 42.91 41.28 40.55
N LEU A 105 43.70 40.35 41.10
CA LEU A 105 45.16 40.44 41.10
C LEU A 105 45.72 39.68 39.90
N GLU A 106 46.43 40.38 39.01
CA GLU A 106 47.16 39.77 37.89
C GLU A 106 48.61 39.49 38.32
N GLU A 107 48.98 38.21 38.44
CA GLU A 107 50.36 37.78 38.69
C GLU A 107 50.99 37.22 37.40
N ASN A 108 52.08 37.84 36.96
CA ASN A 108 52.86 37.37 35.81
C ASN A 108 53.98 36.45 36.28
N PHE A 109 53.93 35.17 35.91
CA PHE A 109 55.00 34.21 36.17
C PHE A 109 55.88 34.06 34.93
N LYS A 110 57.19 34.25 35.10
CA LYS A 110 58.17 33.81 34.10
C LYS A 110 58.51 32.36 34.36
N VAL A 111 58.06 31.47 33.49
CA VAL A 111 58.51 30.07 33.54
C VAL A 111 59.86 30.00 32.83
N SER A 112 60.92 29.73 33.61
CA SER A 112 62.27 29.53 33.08
C SER A 112 62.31 28.25 32.23
N SER A 113 63.03 28.30 31.11
CA SER A 113 63.17 27.24 30.10
C SER A 113 63.92 25.99 30.58
N ALA A 114 64.38 25.93 31.83
CA ALA A 114 65.16 24.81 32.37
C ALA A 114 64.41 23.44 32.42
N LEU A 115 63.09 23.41 32.15
CA LEU A 115 62.27 22.19 32.15
C LEU A 115 62.03 21.59 30.75
N PHE A 116 62.36 22.31 29.66
CA PHE A 116 62.16 21.84 28.29
C PHE A 116 63.35 22.28 27.41
N ASP A 117 64.16 21.31 26.98
CA ASP A 117 65.38 21.52 26.16
C ASP A 117 65.04 21.80 24.68
N ILE A 118 64.25 22.86 24.44
CA ILE A 118 63.91 23.38 23.12
C ILE A 118 64.05 24.89 23.21
N GLY A 119 65.01 25.46 22.47
CA GLY A 119 65.42 26.86 22.53
C GLY A 119 64.32 27.88 22.22
N LEU A 120 63.43 28.12 23.18
CA LEU A 120 62.41 29.16 23.20
C LEU A 120 62.62 30.04 24.43
N ASP A 121 62.54 31.36 24.24
CA ASP A 121 62.59 32.36 25.31
C ASP A 121 61.46 32.16 26.33
N SER A 122 61.73 32.55 27.59
CA SER A 122 60.84 32.38 28.74
C SER A 122 59.37 32.65 28.44
N LEU A 123 58.49 31.68 28.72
CA LEU A 123 57.04 31.84 28.60
C LEU A 123 56.51 32.65 29.80
N ASN A 124 55.84 33.76 29.49
CA ASN A 124 55.07 34.51 30.48
C ASN A 124 53.70 33.85 30.65
N VAL A 125 53.44 33.26 31.81
CA VAL A 125 52.16 32.69 32.19
C VAL A 125 51.46 33.64 33.15
N LYS A 126 50.27 34.10 32.76
CA LYS A 126 49.42 34.98 33.57
C LYS A 126 48.54 34.15 34.48
N ARG A 127 48.64 34.34 35.79
CA ARG A 127 47.72 33.79 36.78
C ARG A 127 46.89 34.92 37.35
N ILE A 128 45.58 34.72 37.39
CA ILE A 128 44.62 35.71 37.88
C ILE A 128 44.06 35.18 39.21
N LEU A 129 44.17 35.97 40.29
CA LEU A 129 43.67 35.64 41.62
C LEU A 129 42.57 36.61 42.05
N GLN A 130 41.46 36.10 42.60
CA GLN A 130 40.32 36.90 43.06
C GLN A 130 40.44 37.18 44.56
N LYS A 131 40.18 38.42 45.00
CA LYS A 131 40.02 38.79 46.41
C LYS A 131 38.67 39.46 46.65
N ARG A 132 37.91 38.97 47.64
CA ARG A 132 36.56 39.45 48.00
C ARG A 132 36.60 40.16 49.36
N GLU A 133 36.08 41.37 49.44
CA GLU A 133 35.82 42.10 50.69
C GLU A 133 34.39 42.66 50.64
N THR A 134 33.63 42.52 51.73
CA THR A 134 32.28 43.09 51.86
C THR A 134 32.31 44.08 53.01
N GLU A 135 31.90 45.32 52.75
CA GLU A 135 31.87 46.39 53.75
C GLU A 135 30.47 47.01 53.77
N ILE A 136 29.93 47.18 54.98
CA ILE A 136 28.61 47.78 55.21
C ILE A 136 28.86 49.18 55.75
N ILE A 137 28.34 50.22 55.08
CA ILE A 137 28.54 51.61 55.48
C ILE A 137 27.17 52.26 55.74
N GLU A 138 27.03 52.91 56.90
CA GLU A 138 25.91 53.82 57.20
C GLU A 138 26.23 55.23 56.67
N ASN A 139 25.27 55.83 55.98
CA ASN A 139 25.47 57.04 55.17
C ASN A 139 25.95 58.27 55.96
N ASN A 140 27.03 58.90 55.49
CA ASN A 140 27.09 60.36 55.36
C ASN A 140 28.11 60.82 54.28
N THR A 141 27.60 61.71 53.43
CA THR A 141 28.16 62.53 52.32
C THR A 141 29.67 62.61 52.10
N ILE A 142 30.09 62.67 50.82
CA ILE A 142 31.13 63.61 50.31
C ILE A 142 31.05 63.78 48.78
N ASP A 143 31.27 65.03 48.38
CA ASP A 143 31.24 65.67 47.05
C ASP A 143 32.57 65.53 46.28
N GLY A 144 32.57 65.65 44.95
CA GLY A 144 33.80 65.84 44.17
C GLY A 144 33.78 65.36 42.71
N SER A 145 33.47 66.28 41.79
CA SER A 145 33.63 66.13 40.33
C SER A 145 35.10 66.30 39.85
N LYS A 146 35.57 65.48 38.88
CA LYS A 146 36.34 65.95 37.68
C LYS A 146 36.72 64.84 36.67
N ASN A 147 36.67 65.24 35.39
CA ASN A 147 37.31 64.70 34.18
C ASN A 147 36.75 63.42 33.51
N LEU A 148 35.56 63.57 32.93
CA LEU A 148 34.86 62.58 32.09
C LEU A 148 35.47 62.37 30.68
N SER A 149 36.20 63.36 30.13
CA SER A 149 36.64 63.34 28.72
C SER A 149 37.90 62.51 28.45
N ALA A 150 38.71 62.22 29.46
CA ALA A 150 39.92 61.40 29.33
C ALA A 150 39.64 59.88 29.44
N MET A 151 38.47 59.49 29.97
CA MET A 151 38.10 58.09 30.21
C MET A 151 37.34 57.48 29.02
N LEU A 152 36.43 58.25 28.40
CA LEU A 152 35.69 57.85 27.20
C LEU A 152 36.59 57.56 25.98
N SER A 153 37.78 58.19 25.90
CA SER A 153 38.73 57.96 24.80
C SER A 153 39.63 56.73 24.97
N ARG A 154 39.61 56.06 26.13
CA ARG A 154 40.33 54.79 26.38
C ARG A 154 39.44 53.55 26.39
N LEU A 155 38.12 53.72 26.51
CA LEU A 155 37.12 52.65 26.34
C LEU A 155 36.95 52.21 24.88
N SER A 156 37.44 52.98 23.91
CA SER A 156 37.38 52.65 22.48
C SER A 156 38.51 51.72 21.99
N LYS A 157 39.37 51.24 22.89
CA LYS A 157 40.30 50.12 22.66
C LYS A 157 40.14 49.10 23.79
N LEU A 158 39.02 48.37 23.75
CA LEU A 158 38.67 47.35 24.74
C LEU A 158 39.69 46.21 24.71
N ASN A 159 40.45 46.06 25.81
CA ASN A 159 41.27 44.88 26.05
C ASN A 159 40.35 43.72 26.51
N GLU A 160 40.62 42.49 26.05
CA GLU A 160 39.87 41.27 26.40
C GLU A 160 39.69 41.09 27.93
N SER A 161 40.66 41.55 28.73
CA SER A 161 40.62 41.46 30.19
C SER A 161 39.49 42.27 30.85
N THR A 162 39.13 43.44 30.29
CA THR A 162 38.04 44.28 30.82
C THR A 162 36.67 43.68 30.48
N GLN A 163 36.54 43.08 29.30
CA GLN A 163 35.32 42.39 28.90
C GLN A 163 35.06 41.14 29.74
N ILE A 164 36.13 40.38 30.06
CA ILE A 164 36.05 39.21 30.96
C ILE A 164 35.64 39.64 32.37
N ALA A 165 36.28 40.67 32.93
CA ALA A 165 35.95 41.17 34.27
C ALA A 165 34.50 41.65 34.39
N LEU A 166 33.98 42.31 33.34
CA LEU A 166 32.61 42.78 33.30
C LEU A 166 31.61 41.62 33.13
N GLU A 167 31.96 40.60 32.35
CA GLU A 167 31.17 39.38 32.23
C GLU A 167 31.08 38.61 33.56
N THR A 168 32.17 38.53 34.32
CA THR A 168 32.22 37.97 35.68
C THR A 168 31.24 38.71 36.61
N VAL A 169 31.29 40.04 36.64
CA VAL A 169 30.38 40.84 37.49
C VAL A 169 28.92 40.75 37.05
N TYR A 170 28.66 40.69 35.75
CA TYR A 170 27.33 40.40 35.24
C TYR A 170 26.83 39.05 35.77
N LYS A 171 27.63 37.98 35.66
CA LYS A 171 27.25 36.63 36.12
C LYS A 171 26.96 36.61 37.63
N ASP A 172 27.77 37.29 38.43
CA ASP A 172 27.56 37.41 39.89
C ASP A 172 26.24 38.14 40.24
N LYS A 173 25.97 39.30 39.61
CA LYS A 173 24.74 40.08 39.86
C LYS A 173 23.49 39.38 39.34
N ALA A 174 23.56 38.83 38.13
CA ALA A 174 22.45 38.14 37.50
C ALA A 174 22.02 36.89 38.29
N TYR A 175 22.96 36.24 38.99
CA TYR A 175 22.68 35.11 39.87
C TYR A 175 21.74 35.45 41.04
N LEU A 176 21.83 36.66 41.58
CA LEU A 176 21.03 37.11 42.73
C LEU A 176 19.61 37.55 42.33
N LYS A 177 19.37 37.86 41.06
CA LYS A 177 18.07 38.32 40.57
C LYS A 177 17.14 37.13 40.29
N PRO A 178 15.91 37.11 40.83
CA PRO A 178 15.00 36.00 40.61
C PRO A 178 14.52 35.97 39.15
N ILE A 179 14.33 34.77 38.60
CA ILE A 179 14.05 34.52 37.17
C ILE A 179 12.88 35.33 36.60
N HIS A 180 11.83 35.55 37.40
CA HIS A 180 10.63 36.28 36.97
C HIS A 180 10.85 37.79 36.78
N LYS A 181 11.95 38.35 37.30
CA LYS A 181 12.39 39.73 37.04
C LYS A 181 13.40 39.82 35.90
N ARG A 182 13.91 38.67 35.42
CA ARG A 182 14.93 38.58 34.37
C ARG A 182 14.30 38.34 33.00
N VAL A 183 13.21 37.56 32.96
CA VAL A 183 12.60 37.13 31.70
C VAL A 183 11.07 37.18 31.79
N SER A 184 10.44 37.71 30.74
CA SER A 184 8.99 37.72 30.54
C SER A 184 8.54 36.54 29.67
N ILE A 185 7.34 36.00 29.96
CA ILE A 185 6.73 34.91 29.19
C ILE A 185 6.60 35.29 27.71
N ASP A 186 6.09 36.49 27.42
CA ASP A 186 5.87 36.98 26.04
C ASP A 186 7.17 37.05 25.21
N LYS A 187 8.31 37.30 25.85
CA LYS A 187 9.61 37.40 25.16
C LYS A 187 10.09 36.01 24.74
N ILE A 188 9.97 35.02 25.64
CA ILE A 188 10.30 33.62 25.33
C ILE A 188 9.38 33.12 24.22
N ASP A 189 8.08 33.38 24.35
CA ASP A 189 7.07 32.93 23.39
C ASP A 189 7.34 33.48 21.99
N ARG A 190 7.54 34.79 21.86
CA ARG A 190 7.85 35.42 20.56
C ARG A 190 9.12 34.86 19.92
N LEU A 191 10.18 34.66 20.70
CA LEU A 191 11.45 34.13 20.17
C LEU A 191 11.34 32.65 19.78
N LEU A 192 10.61 31.84 20.56
CA LEU A 192 10.33 30.44 20.23
C LEU A 192 9.47 30.35 18.97
N ALA A 193 8.35 31.08 18.89
CA ALA A 193 7.48 31.09 17.73
C ALA A 193 8.23 31.46 16.45
N LEU A 194 9.05 32.52 16.50
CA LEU A 194 9.85 32.96 15.36
C LEU A 194 10.82 31.87 14.91
N LYS A 195 11.55 31.25 15.85
CA LYS A 195 12.60 30.29 15.50
C LYS A 195 12.05 28.93 15.08
N LEU A 196 10.94 28.50 15.66
CA LEU A 196 10.25 27.27 15.28
C LEU A 196 9.65 27.40 13.88
N LEU A 197 9.04 28.55 13.57
CA LEU A 197 8.46 28.81 12.25
C LEU A 197 9.55 28.91 11.16
N GLU A 198 10.73 29.47 11.47
CA GLU A 198 11.89 29.48 10.56
C GLU A 198 12.37 28.06 10.18
N ASP A 199 12.20 27.08 11.07
CA ASP A 199 12.57 25.68 10.85
C ASP A 199 11.35 24.81 10.42
N ASP A 200 10.28 25.43 9.88
CA ASP A 200 9.02 24.82 9.40
C ASP A 200 8.22 24.03 10.48
N ILE A 201 8.36 24.41 11.75
CA ILE A 201 7.64 23.82 12.88
C ILE A 201 6.50 24.75 13.28
N ASP A 202 5.34 24.58 12.63
CA ASP A 202 4.09 25.31 12.94
C ASP A 202 3.14 24.42 13.74
N ILE A 203 3.46 24.22 15.02
CA ILE A 203 2.61 23.50 15.97
C ILE A 203 2.61 24.19 17.33
N GLY A 204 1.48 24.08 18.03
CA GLY A 204 1.35 24.56 19.41
C GLY A 204 2.38 23.91 20.32
N TYR A 205 2.97 24.73 21.20
CA TYR A 205 3.96 24.32 22.18
C TYR A 205 3.65 24.93 23.54
N GLU A 206 4.06 24.21 24.57
CA GLU A 206 3.97 24.65 25.97
C GLU A 206 5.38 24.75 26.52
N PHE A 207 5.67 25.76 27.34
CA PHE A 207 7.02 25.93 27.89
C PHE A 207 7.03 26.32 29.36
N ALA A 208 8.13 25.98 30.03
CA ALA A 208 8.36 26.34 31.42
C ALA A 208 9.85 26.48 31.73
N ILE A 209 10.19 27.34 32.68
CA ILE A 209 11.54 27.40 33.25
C ILE A 209 11.55 26.64 34.58
N TYR A 210 12.49 25.71 34.73
CA TYR A 210 12.72 24.97 35.96
C TYR A 210 13.99 25.47 36.64
N SER A 211 14.00 25.55 37.97
CA SER A 211 15.17 25.85 38.79
C SER A 211 15.47 24.67 39.69
N ASN A 212 16.65 24.06 39.57
CA ASN A 212 17.01 22.85 40.34
C ASN A 212 15.87 21.80 40.38
N ASP A 213 15.29 21.51 39.21
CA ASP A 213 14.16 20.59 38.99
C ASP A 213 12.79 21.02 39.54
N LEU A 214 12.66 22.24 40.05
CA LEU A 214 11.39 22.83 40.49
C LEU A 214 10.84 23.83 39.47
N ALA A 215 9.55 23.74 39.14
CA ALA A 215 8.91 24.67 38.22
C ALA A 215 8.86 26.10 38.80
N THR A 216 9.27 27.09 37.99
CA THR A 216 9.22 28.50 38.37
C THR A 216 7.87 29.13 38.01
N LYS A 217 7.67 30.42 38.33
CA LYS A 217 6.48 31.19 37.92
C LYS A 217 6.42 31.46 36.40
N ILE A 218 7.52 31.25 35.67
CA ILE A 218 7.60 31.43 34.22
C ILE A 218 7.23 30.11 33.55
N LYS A 219 5.94 29.93 33.29
CA LYS A 219 5.37 28.78 32.58
C LYS A 219 4.08 29.15 31.85
N THR A 220 3.77 28.43 30.79
CA THR A 220 2.45 28.45 30.17
C THR A 220 1.44 27.67 31.02
N GLN A 221 0.14 27.93 30.82
CA GLN A 221 -0.92 27.42 31.71
C GLN A 221 -1.04 25.89 31.66
N ASP A 222 -0.85 25.30 30.47
CA ASP A 222 -1.10 23.88 30.22
C ASP A 222 0.20 23.04 30.21
N PHE A 223 1.31 23.60 30.67
CA PHE A 223 2.58 22.87 30.70
C PHE A 223 2.55 21.70 31.68
N GLN A 224 2.74 20.49 31.14
CA GLN A 224 2.94 19.26 31.91
C GLN A 224 4.32 18.67 31.60
N TYR A 225 5.09 18.40 32.64
CA TYR A 225 6.40 17.80 32.51
C TYR A 225 6.30 16.29 32.27
N GLU A 226 6.76 15.86 31.10
CA GLU A 226 6.95 14.46 30.76
C GLU A 226 8.40 14.21 30.34
N LYS A 227 9.10 13.35 31.09
CA LYS A 227 10.52 13.05 30.84
C LYS A 227 10.83 12.57 29.42
N ALA A 228 9.87 11.93 28.74
CA ALA A 228 10.05 11.34 27.42
C ALA A 228 9.78 12.30 26.24
N SER A 229 8.97 13.34 26.45
CA SER A 229 8.49 14.26 25.41
C SER A 229 8.97 15.70 25.60
N THR A 230 9.50 16.02 26.77
CA THR A 230 9.96 17.37 27.11
C THR A 230 11.41 17.58 26.68
N PHE A 231 11.62 18.59 25.84
CA PHE A 231 12.95 19.05 25.46
C PHE A 231 13.46 20.04 26.51
N SER A 232 14.76 20.01 26.80
CA SER A 232 15.37 20.96 27.73
C SER A 232 16.75 21.42 27.29
N VAL A 233 17.02 22.70 27.55
CA VAL A 233 18.35 23.32 27.37
C VAL A 233 18.66 24.11 28.66
N PRO A 234 19.92 24.10 29.13
CA PRO A 234 20.35 24.97 30.24
C PRO A 234 20.09 26.44 29.91
N PHE A 235 19.77 27.23 30.94
CA PHE A 235 19.34 28.62 30.79
C PHE A 235 20.08 29.49 31.80
N PHE A 236 20.88 30.45 31.33
CA PHE A 236 21.86 31.21 32.13
C PHE A 236 22.96 30.36 32.76
N TYR A 237 24.20 30.64 32.37
CA TYR A 237 25.38 29.97 32.90
C TYR A 237 26.01 30.78 34.03
N ASN A 238 26.44 30.10 35.09
CA ASN A 238 27.27 30.71 36.12
C ASN A 238 28.76 30.73 35.71
N GLU A 239 29.62 31.28 36.55
CA GLU A 239 31.07 31.37 36.31
C GLU A 239 31.77 30.01 36.11
N ASN A 240 31.15 28.91 36.54
CA ASN A 240 31.65 27.54 36.41
C ASN A 240 30.95 26.76 35.30
N ASP A 241 30.30 27.44 34.34
CA ASP A 241 29.50 26.85 33.25
C ASP A 241 28.36 25.92 33.73
N LYS A 242 27.91 26.08 34.98
CA LYS A 242 26.75 25.38 35.52
C LYS A 242 25.53 26.29 35.45
N SER A 243 24.42 25.72 35.05
CA SER A 243 23.16 26.43 34.98
C SER A 243 22.17 25.84 36.00
N ASN A 244 21.64 26.70 36.85
CA ASN A 244 20.60 26.33 37.81
C ASN A 244 19.20 26.35 37.18
N TYR A 245 19.06 26.97 36.00
CA TYR A 245 17.79 27.06 35.29
C TYR A 245 17.81 26.22 34.02
N ARG A 246 16.67 25.66 33.66
CA ARG A 246 16.47 24.95 32.39
C ARG A 246 15.24 25.52 31.73
N LEU A 247 15.32 25.78 30.43
CA LEU A 247 14.16 26.07 29.60
C LEU A 247 13.64 24.75 29.04
N LEU A 248 12.36 24.46 29.31
CA LEU A 248 11.69 23.24 28.89
C LEU A 248 10.58 23.59 27.90
N VAL A 249 10.43 22.78 26.85
CA VAL A 249 9.34 22.87 25.88
C VAL A 249 8.74 21.49 25.64
N ASN A 250 7.41 21.44 25.58
CA ASN A 250 6.63 20.27 25.20
C ASN A 250 5.74 20.59 23.99
N PHE A 251 5.49 19.58 23.16
CA PHE A 251 4.68 19.67 21.94
C PHE A 251 3.54 18.65 22.00
N PRO A 252 2.33 19.06 22.44
CA PRO A 252 1.18 18.15 22.53
C PRO A 252 0.85 17.46 21.20
N GLU A 253 0.96 18.19 20.08
CA GLU A 253 0.65 17.68 18.73
C GLU A 253 1.86 17.07 17.98
N ARG A 254 2.99 16.81 18.64
CA ARG A 254 4.22 16.29 18.00
C ARG A 254 3.96 15.07 17.11
N LYS A 255 3.23 14.07 17.62
CA LYS A 255 2.96 12.82 16.87
C LYS A 255 2.19 13.10 15.58
N LYS A 256 1.20 13.99 15.65
CA LYS A 256 0.36 14.37 14.51
C LYS A 256 1.18 15.13 13.45
N PHE A 257 2.07 16.02 13.88
CA PHE A 257 3.00 16.72 12.99
C PHE A 257 3.92 15.76 12.24
N ILE A 258 4.63 14.88 12.96
CA ILE A 258 5.55 13.90 12.36
C ILE A 258 4.81 13.01 11.35
N PHE A 259 3.59 12.56 11.68
CA PHE A 259 2.78 11.72 10.80
C PHE A 259 2.31 12.49 9.55
N SER A 260 1.91 13.76 9.72
CA SER A 260 1.51 14.63 8.61
C SER A 260 2.65 14.84 7.61
N SER A 261 3.89 15.01 8.09
CA SER A 261 5.07 15.21 7.23
C SER A 261 5.39 14.01 6.34
N ILE A 262 5.03 12.78 6.76
CA ILE A 262 5.23 11.56 5.97
C ILE A 262 3.94 11.05 5.29
N LEU A 263 2.80 11.70 5.52
CA LEU A 263 1.49 11.23 5.06
C LEU A 263 1.43 11.10 3.54
N THR A 264 1.95 12.10 2.81
CA THR A 264 1.99 12.08 1.34
C THR A 264 2.79 10.88 0.83
N MET A 265 3.94 10.58 1.45
CA MET A 265 4.77 9.42 1.09
C MET A 265 4.06 8.10 1.42
N LEU A 266 3.38 8.01 2.57
CA LEU A 266 2.58 6.84 2.96
C LEU A 266 1.47 6.55 1.95
N VAL A 267 0.67 7.57 1.63
CA VAL A 267 -0.43 7.46 0.65
C VAL A 267 0.11 7.03 -0.71
N LEU A 268 1.18 7.68 -1.18
CA LEU A 268 1.80 7.35 -2.46
C LEU A 268 2.32 5.91 -2.50
N SER A 269 2.96 5.45 -1.42
CA SER A 269 3.44 4.07 -1.27
C SER A 269 2.27 3.08 -1.38
N ILE A 270 1.18 3.30 -0.63
CA ILE A 270 -0.01 2.44 -0.64
C ILE A 270 -0.63 2.37 -2.05
N VAL A 271 -0.76 3.51 -2.73
CA VAL A 271 -1.30 3.57 -4.10
C VAL A 271 -0.43 2.75 -5.05
N PHE A 272 0.89 2.91 -5.00
CA PHE A 272 1.80 2.11 -5.83
C PHE A 272 1.73 0.62 -5.49
N THR A 273 1.69 0.24 -4.21
CA THR A 273 1.52 -1.16 -3.79
C THR A 273 0.22 -1.73 -4.36
N LEU A 274 -0.88 -0.98 -4.31
CA LEU A 274 -2.18 -1.42 -4.85
C LEU A 274 -2.13 -1.62 -6.37
N ILE A 275 -1.52 -0.68 -7.11
CA ILE A 275 -1.33 -0.79 -8.56
C ILE A 275 -0.54 -2.06 -8.90
N ILE A 276 0.56 -2.31 -8.18
CA ILE A 276 1.41 -3.49 -8.39
C ILE A 276 0.63 -4.77 -8.10
N ILE A 277 -0.15 -4.82 -7.00
CA ILE A 277 -0.98 -5.98 -6.65
C ILE A 277 -2.03 -6.26 -7.74
N ILE A 278 -2.71 -5.22 -8.25
CA ILE A 278 -3.71 -5.35 -9.31
C ILE A 278 -3.05 -5.86 -10.60
N ALA A 279 -1.93 -5.26 -11.00
CA ALA A 279 -1.17 -5.68 -12.18
C ALA A 279 -0.70 -7.13 -12.07
N TYR A 280 -0.16 -7.51 -10.91
CA TYR A 280 0.27 -8.88 -10.61
C TYR A 280 -0.88 -9.89 -10.70
N SER A 281 -2.01 -9.59 -10.05
CA SER A 281 -3.19 -10.44 -10.05
C SER A 281 -3.75 -10.62 -11.47
N SER A 282 -3.83 -9.53 -12.24
CA SER A 282 -4.26 -9.58 -13.65
C SER A 282 -3.30 -10.42 -14.51
N ALA A 283 -1.98 -10.23 -14.36
CA ALA A 283 -0.98 -11.00 -15.10
C ALA A 283 -1.07 -12.51 -14.79
N LEU A 284 -1.21 -12.87 -13.51
CA LEU A 284 -1.41 -14.27 -13.11
C LEU A 284 -2.68 -14.87 -13.70
N TYR A 285 -3.80 -14.14 -13.61
CA TYR A 285 -5.07 -14.59 -14.16
C TYR A 285 -4.98 -14.85 -15.67
N GLN A 286 -4.37 -13.92 -16.42
CA GLN A 286 -4.14 -14.06 -17.86
C GLN A 286 -3.26 -15.28 -18.18
N LEU A 287 -2.16 -15.48 -17.44
CA LEU A 287 -1.26 -16.62 -17.65
C LEU A 287 -1.96 -17.96 -17.42
N ILE A 288 -2.76 -18.08 -16.35
CA ILE A 288 -3.52 -19.30 -16.04
C ILE A 288 -4.55 -19.57 -17.14
N ARG A 289 -5.32 -18.56 -17.52
CA ARG A 289 -6.33 -18.67 -18.58
C ARG A 289 -5.72 -19.07 -19.92
N GLN A 290 -4.60 -18.46 -20.30
CA GLN A 290 -3.88 -18.77 -21.53
C GLN A 290 -3.38 -20.22 -21.54
N ARG A 291 -2.89 -20.71 -20.41
CA ARG A 291 -2.45 -22.11 -20.27
C ARG A 291 -3.62 -23.09 -20.42
N GLN A 292 -4.76 -22.81 -19.78
CA GLN A 292 -5.97 -23.63 -19.92
C GLN A 292 -6.43 -23.70 -21.38
N ILE A 293 -6.52 -22.55 -22.06
CA ILE A 293 -6.87 -22.49 -23.48
C ILE A 293 -5.88 -23.28 -24.34
N SER A 294 -4.58 -23.15 -24.07
CA SER A 294 -3.55 -23.89 -24.82
C SER A 294 -3.69 -25.39 -24.65
N GLN A 295 -3.95 -25.85 -23.42
CA GLN A 295 -4.13 -27.27 -23.13
C GLN A 295 -5.38 -27.82 -23.82
N ILE A 296 -6.50 -27.10 -23.72
CA ILE A 296 -7.74 -27.42 -24.42
C ILE A 296 -7.52 -27.53 -25.95
N LYS A 297 -6.80 -26.59 -26.55
CA LYS A 297 -6.46 -26.65 -27.99
C LYS A 297 -5.64 -27.89 -28.35
N THR A 298 -4.66 -28.24 -27.53
CA THR A 298 -3.83 -29.43 -27.77
C THR A 298 -4.63 -30.71 -27.60
N ASP A 299 -5.46 -30.81 -26.56
CA ASP A 299 -6.33 -31.96 -26.34
C ASP A 299 -7.33 -32.12 -27.50
N PHE A 300 -7.87 -31.01 -28.03
CA PHE A 300 -8.71 -31.04 -29.23
C PHE A 300 -7.97 -31.59 -30.45
N ILE A 301 -6.77 -31.06 -30.76
CA ILE A 301 -5.98 -31.51 -31.92
C ILE A 301 -5.63 -33.00 -31.79
N ASN A 302 -5.22 -33.44 -30.61
CA ASN A 302 -4.89 -34.84 -30.35
C ASN A 302 -6.11 -35.75 -30.52
N ASN A 303 -7.27 -35.35 -29.96
CA ASN A 303 -8.51 -36.11 -30.08
C ASN A 303 -8.99 -36.18 -31.54
N MET A 304 -8.97 -35.07 -32.28
CA MET A 304 -9.30 -35.04 -33.70
C MET A 304 -8.37 -35.93 -34.52
N THR A 305 -7.06 -35.88 -34.26
CA THR A 305 -6.09 -36.73 -34.95
C THR A 305 -6.42 -38.21 -34.73
N HIS A 306 -6.76 -38.61 -33.50
CA HIS A 306 -7.15 -39.98 -33.20
C HIS A 306 -8.46 -40.38 -33.88
N GLU A 307 -9.47 -39.52 -33.81
CA GLU A 307 -10.79 -39.74 -34.41
C GLU A 307 -10.76 -39.82 -35.94
N PHE A 308 -9.78 -39.20 -36.61
CA PHE A 308 -9.54 -39.36 -38.05
C PHE A 308 -8.64 -40.57 -38.38
N LYS A 309 -7.73 -40.98 -37.50
CA LYS A 309 -6.81 -42.10 -37.78
C LYS A 309 -7.56 -43.43 -37.92
N THR A 310 -8.55 -43.68 -37.06
CA THR A 310 -9.37 -44.91 -37.10
C THR A 310 -10.13 -45.08 -38.42
N PRO A 311 -10.94 -44.10 -38.91
CA PRO A 311 -11.64 -44.24 -40.17
C PRO A 311 -10.71 -44.45 -41.35
N ILE A 312 -9.61 -43.68 -41.40
CA ILE A 312 -8.61 -43.80 -42.46
C ILE A 312 -7.99 -45.20 -42.47
N ALA A 313 -7.65 -45.75 -41.30
CA ALA A 313 -7.09 -47.10 -41.20
C ALA A 313 -8.09 -48.17 -41.66
N THR A 314 -9.36 -48.06 -41.28
CA THR A 314 -10.42 -48.99 -41.71
C THR A 314 -10.66 -48.94 -43.21
N ILE A 315 -10.70 -47.73 -43.80
CA ILE A 315 -10.81 -47.55 -45.26
C ILE A 315 -9.63 -48.19 -45.98
N ASN A 316 -8.40 -47.96 -45.50
CA ASN A 316 -7.20 -48.58 -46.08
C ASN A 316 -7.26 -50.10 -46.01
N LEU A 317 -7.67 -50.67 -44.86
CA LEU A 317 -7.80 -52.12 -44.70
C LEU A 317 -8.88 -52.73 -45.62
N ALA A 318 -10.01 -52.03 -45.81
CA ALA A 318 -11.04 -52.43 -46.75
C ALA A 318 -10.54 -52.38 -48.20
N LEU A 319 -9.79 -51.33 -48.58
CA LEU A 319 -9.16 -51.21 -49.90
C LEU A 319 -8.13 -52.32 -50.15
N ASP A 320 -7.26 -52.61 -49.18
CA ASP A 320 -6.27 -53.68 -49.27
C ASP A 320 -6.93 -55.07 -49.34
N SER A 321 -8.05 -55.24 -48.63
CA SER A 321 -8.85 -56.47 -48.71
C SER A 321 -9.47 -56.65 -50.10
N ILE A 322 -10.03 -55.59 -50.70
CA ILE A 322 -10.58 -55.63 -52.06
C ILE A 322 -9.50 -55.96 -53.11
N LYS A 323 -8.28 -55.42 -52.94
CA LYS A 323 -7.15 -55.69 -53.85
C LYS A 323 -6.63 -57.13 -53.79
N ASN A 324 -6.96 -57.90 -52.75
CA ASN A 324 -6.50 -59.27 -52.63
C ASN A 324 -7.11 -60.13 -53.77
N PRO A 325 -6.31 -60.84 -54.57
CA PRO A 325 -6.81 -61.67 -55.68
C PRO A 325 -7.87 -62.70 -55.26
N LYS A 326 -7.87 -63.15 -54.00
CA LYS A 326 -8.88 -64.08 -53.48
C LYS A 326 -10.24 -63.44 -53.17
N ILE A 327 -10.30 -62.12 -53.10
CA ILE A 327 -11.49 -61.34 -52.71
C ILE A 327 -12.03 -60.56 -53.90
N ILE A 328 -11.17 -60.10 -54.82
CA ILE A 328 -11.56 -59.25 -55.94
C ILE A 328 -12.60 -59.92 -56.88
N ASP A 329 -12.54 -61.25 -57.00
CA ASP A 329 -13.48 -62.05 -57.79
C ASP A 329 -14.76 -62.42 -57.04
N ASP A 330 -14.80 -62.19 -55.72
CA ASP A 330 -15.96 -62.44 -54.85
C ASP A 330 -16.81 -61.16 -54.74
N LYS A 331 -17.82 -61.07 -55.61
CA LYS A 331 -18.70 -59.90 -55.73
C LYS A 331 -19.38 -59.52 -54.41
N GLU A 332 -19.75 -60.48 -53.58
CA GLU A 332 -20.46 -60.23 -52.32
C GLU A 332 -19.52 -59.60 -51.28
N LYS A 333 -18.28 -60.13 -51.15
CA LYS A 333 -17.27 -59.53 -50.27
C LYS A 333 -16.86 -58.14 -50.70
N VAL A 334 -16.69 -57.91 -52.02
CA VAL A 334 -16.36 -56.58 -52.56
C VAL A 334 -17.45 -55.57 -52.22
N LEU A 335 -18.73 -55.90 -52.43
CA LEU A 335 -19.85 -55.02 -52.09
C LEU A 335 -19.88 -54.69 -50.59
N ARG A 336 -19.58 -55.66 -49.72
CA ARG A 336 -19.50 -55.44 -48.27
C ARG A 336 -18.38 -54.44 -47.90
N TYR A 337 -17.18 -54.59 -48.46
CA TYR A 337 -16.07 -53.66 -48.20
C TYR A 337 -16.35 -52.26 -48.78
N LEU A 338 -16.98 -52.17 -49.95
CA LEU A 338 -17.43 -50.87 -50.50
C LEU A 338 -18.47 -50.19 -49.59
N GLY A 339 -19.39 -50.97 -49.01
CA GLY A 339 -20.33 -50.48 -48.00
C GLY A 339 -19.61 -49.91 -46.77
N MET A 340 -18.63 -50.63 -46.24
CA MET A 340 -17.80 -50.19 -45.12
C MET A 340 -17.04 -48.89 -45.42
N ILE A 341 -16.44 -48.77 -46.62
CA ILE A 341 -15.78 -47.53 -47.07
C ILE A 341 -16.77 -46.38 -47.13
N LYS A 342 -17.98 -46.60 -47.68
CA LYS A 342 -19.02 -45.57 -47.79
C LYS A 342 -19.47 -45.07 -46.43
N GLU A 343 -19.68 -45.97 -45.47
CA GLU A 343 -20.08 -45.63 -44.11
C GLU A 343 -18.99 -44.84 -43.39
N GLU A 344 -17.74 -45.28 -43.50
CA GLU A 344 -16.63 -44.61 -42.83
C GLU A 344 -16.29 -43.25 -43.46
N ASN A 345 -16.50 -43.10 -44.77
CA ASN A 345 -16.41 -41.81 -45.46
C ASN A 345 -17.53 -40.85 -45.03
N LYS A 346 -18.77 -41.34 -44.88
CA LYS A 346 -19.87 -40.56 -44.30
C LYS A 346 -19.54 -40.08 -42.88
N ARG A 347 -18.91 -40.95 -42.07
CA ARG A 347 -18.46 -40.62 -40.72
C ARG A 347 -17.35 -39.54 -40.73
N MET A 348 -16.36 -39.64 -41.62
CA MET A 348 -15.33 -38.61 -41.77
C MET A 348 -15.91 -37.26 -42.21
N HIS A 349 -16.84 -37.25 -43.17
CA HIS A 349 -17.53 -36.02 -43.59
C HIS A 349 -18.26 -35.36 -42.41
N ALA A 350 -18.97 -36.13 -41.58
CA ALA A 350 -19.61 -35.60 -40.38
C ALA A 350 -18.59 -35.01 -39.38
N GLN A 351 -17.40 -35.60 -39.24
CA GLN A 351 -16.32 -35.04 -38.41
C GLN A 351 -15.81 -33.70 -38.97
N VAL A 352 -15.62 -33.58 -40.28
CA VAL A 352 -15.18 -32.33 -40.93
C VAL A 352 -16.21 -31.22 -40.77
N GLU A 353 -17.49 -31.50 -41.02
CA GLU A 353 -18.58 -30.53 -40.83
C GLU A 353 -18.65 -30.04 -39.38
N ASN A 354 -18.47 -30.94 -38.42
CA ASN A 354 -18.39 -30.58 -37.01
C ASN A 354 -17.21 -29.62 -36.74
N VAL A 355 -16.02 -29.87 -37.31
CA VAL A 355 -14.87 -28.97 -37.16
C VAL A 355 -15.14 -27.59 -37.76
N LEU A 356 -15.74 -27.53 -38.94
CA LEU A 356 -16.12 -26.26 -39.59
C LEU A 356 -17.15 -25.49 -38.77
N ARG A 357 -18.15 -26.19 -38.19
CA ARG A 357 -19.13 -25.60 -37.29
C ARG A 357 -18.47 -24.99 -36.05
N ILE A 358 -17.46 -25.65 -35.47
CA ILE A 358 -16.66 -25.09 -34.35
C ILE A 358 -15.95 -23.81 -34.78
N SER A 359 -15.29 -23.82 -35.94
CA SER A 359 -14.53 -22.66 -36.41
C SER A 359 -15.42 -21.43 -36.62
N LYS A 360 -16.63 -21.64 -37.17
CA LYS A 360 -17.63 -20.58 -37.34
C LYS A 360 -18.14 -20.04 -36.00
N LEU A 361 -18.36 -20.92 -35.01
CA LEU A 361 -18.71 -20.51 -33.65
C LEU A 361 -17.61 -19.69 -32.96
N GLU A 362 -16.33 -19.94 -33.26
CA GLU A 362 -15.21 -19.22 -32.64
C GLU A 362 -15.04 -17.79 -33.15
N LYS A 363 -15.38 -17.51 -34.40
CA LYS A 363 -15.13 -16.20 -35.03
C LYS A 363 -16.19 -15.14 -34.75
N ASN A 364 -17.22 -15.42 -33.93
CA ASN A 364 -18.40 -14.54 -33.78
C ASN A 364 -19.12 -14.24 -35.12
N GLU A 365 -18.84 -14.97 -36.20
CA GLU A 365 -19.39 -14.73 -37.54
C GLU A 365 -20.80 -15.31 -37.74
N LEU A 366 -21.45 -15.76 -36.67
CA LEU A 366 -22.83 -16.25 -36.70
C LEU A 366 -23.78 -15.05 -36.70
N ASN A 367 -23.94 -14.39 -37.85
CA ASN A 367 -25.09 -13.53 -38.10
C ASN A 367 -26.33 -14.42 -38.22
N ILE A 368 -26.93 -14.75 -37.07
CA ILE A 368 -28.13 -15.58 -36.99
C ILE A 368 -29.34 -14.66 -37.13
N SER A 369 -30.08 -14.82 -38.24
CA SER A 369 -31.39 -14.17 -38.39
C SER A 369 -32.37 -14.80 -37.39
N LYS A 370 -33.08 -13.96 -36.64
CA LYS A 370 -34.06 -14.41 -35.63
C LYS A 370 -35.43 -13.93 -36.06
N GLU A 371 -36.38 -14.84 -35.99
CA GLU A 371 -37.76 -14.61 -36.40
C GLU A 371 -38.70 -14.97 -35.25
N ARG A 372 -39.96 -14.56 -35.34
CA ARG A 372 -40.97 -14.95 -34.36
C ARG A 372 -41.32 -16.42 -34.63
N VAL A 373 -41.00 -17.28 -33.67
CA VAL A 373 -41.24 -18.73 -33.76
C VAL A 373 -41.93 -19.23 -32.49
N ASP A 374 -42.72 -20.29 -32.62
CA ASP A 374 -43.33 -20.97 -31.49
C ASP A 374 -42.33 -22.00 -30.91
N LEU A 375 -42.01 -21.85 -29.63
CA LEU A 375 -41.05 -22.75 -28.97
C LEU A 375 -41.59 -24.17 -28.79
N ASN A 376 -42.91 -24.34 -28.67
CA ASN A 376 -43.52 -25.67 -28.54
C ASN A 376 -43.36 -26.45 -29.85
N ASP A 377 -43.58 -25.80 -31.00
CA ASP A 377 -43.37 -26.40 -32.33
C ASP A 377 -41.90 -26.84 -32.52
N LEU A 378 -40.94 -25.99 -32.12
CA LEU A 378 -39.52 -26.34 -32.17
C LEU A 378 -39.16 -27.56 -31.30
N VAL A 379 -39.85 -27.73 -30.16
CA VAL A 379 -39.68 -28.89 -29.28
C VAL A 379 -40.23 -30.15 -29.94
N GLU A 380 -41.42 -30.10 -30.52
CA GLU A 380 -42.02 -31.23 -31.25
C GLU A 380 -41.16 -31.65 -32.45
N ASP A 381 -40.67 -30.68 -33.24
CA ASP A 381 -39.75 -30.93 -34.34
C ASP A 381 -38.46 -31.62 -33.86
N ALA A 382 -37.87 -31.12 -32.77
CA ALA A 382 -36.66 -31.70 -32.22
C ALA A 382 -36.87 -33.13 -31.69
N ILE A 383 -38.05 -33.44 -31.15
CA ILE A 383 -38.42 -34.78 -30.68
C ILE A 383 -38.55 -35.74 -31.88
N THR A 384 -39.21 -35.31 -32.96
CA THR A 384 -39.36 -36.10 -34.19
C THR A 384 -37.99 -36.52 -34.77
N HIS A 385 -36.97 -35.66 -34.65
CA HIS A 385 -35.61 -35.96 -35.09
C HIS A 385 -34.91 -37.08 -34.32
N VAL A 386 -35.30 -37.34 -33.07
CA VAL A 386 -34.66 -38.32 -32.19
C VAL A 386 -35.55 -39.52 -31.87
N GLU A 387 -36.84 -39.46 -32.21
CA GLU A 387 -37.86 -40.47 -31.88
C GLU A 387 -37.46 -41.88 -32.31
N LEU A 388 -37.05 -42.06 -33.58
CA LEU A 388 -36.58 -43.36 -34.09
C LEU A 388 -35.39 -43.93 -33.30
N ILE A 389 -34.50 -43.07 -32.80
CA ILE A 389 -33.32 -43.48 -32.02
C ILE A 389 -33.75 -43.92 -30.61
N ILE A 390 -34.77 -43.27 -30.05
CA ILE A 390 -35.33 -43.59 -28.74
C ILE A 390 -36.08 -44.92 -28.80
N GLU A 391 -36.90 -45.13 -29.84
CA GLU A 391 -37.64 -46.37 -30.08
C GLU A 391 -36.70 -47.57 -30.30
N ASP A 392 -35.63 -47.39 -31.08
CA ASP A 392 -34.61 -48.44 -31.31
C ASP A 392 -33.94 -48.90 -30.00
N ARG A 393 -33.84 -48.02 -29.00
CA ARG A 393 -33.37 -48.34 -27.64
C ARG A 393 -34.49 -48.75 -26.66
N GLY A 394 -35.72 -48.89 -27.13
CA GLY A 394 -36.90 -49.26 -26.32
C GLY A 394 -37.31 -48.21 -25.28
N GLY A 395 -36.93 -46.95 -25.49
CA GLY A 395 -37.26 -45.83 -24.62
C GLY A 395 -38.58 -45.14 -24.97
N HIS A 396 -38.90 -44.07 -24.25
CA HIS A 396 -40.03 -43.19 -24.56
C HIS A 396 -39.74 -41.73 -24.16
N VAL A 397 -40.42 -40.80 -24.83
CA VAL A 397 -40.44 -39.37 -24.48
C VAL A 397 -41.83 -39.01 -23.98
N GLU A 398 -41.91 -38.44 -22.78
CA GLU A 398 -43.11 -37.84 -22.26
C GLU A 398 -43.06 -36.32 -22.51
N VAL A 399 -44.08 -35.78 -23.19
CA VAL A 399 -44.13 -34.37 -23.59
C VAL A 399 -45.30 -33.68 -22.90
N ASN A 400 -44.98 -32.68 -22.08
CA ASN A 400 -45.97 -31.88 -21.34
C ASN A 400 -45.75 -30.38 -21.62
N LEU A 401 -46.36 -29.89 -22.69
CA LEU A 401 -46.22 -28.50 -23.17
C LEU A 401 -47.22 -27.56 -22.46
N ASN A 402 -46.99 -27.31 -21.17
CA ASN A 402 -47.93 -26.56 -20.32
C ASN A 402 -47.86 -25.02 -20.51
N ALA A 403 -47.00 -24.53 -21.40
CA ALA A 403 -46.85 -23.10 -21.67
C ALA A 403 -47.92 -22.58 -22.64
N GLU A 404 -48.90 -21.81 -22.14
CA GLU A 404 -49.93 -21.14 -22.97
C GLU A 404 -49.35 -20.04 -23.88
N ARG A 405 -48.18 -19.48 -23.52
CA ARG A 405 -47.46 -18.49 -24.33
C ARG A 405 -46.08 -19.03 -24.67
N SER A 406 -45.82 -19.25 -25.95
CA SER A 406 -44.60 -19.90 -26.45
C SER A 406 -43.88 -19.14 -27.56
N SER A 407 -44.38 -17.97 -27.98
CA SER A 407 -43.73 -17.14 -29.00
C SER A 407 -42.41 -16.52 -28.50
N VAL A 408 -41.31 -16.86 -29.17
CA VAL A 408 -39.95 -16.37 -28.88
C VAL A 408 -39.26 -15.83 -30.13
N LEU A 409 -38.23 -15.02 -29.95
CA LEU A 409 -37.42 -14.50 -31.06
C LEU A 409 -36.23 -15.44 -31.28
N ALA A 410 -36.36 -16.37 -32.21
CA ALA A 410 -35.32 -17.35 -32.46
C ALA A 410 -35.14 -17.75 -33.92
N ASN A 411 -33.95 -18.30 -34.20
CA ASN A 411 -33.68 -18.96 -35.46
C ASN A 411 -34.10 -20.42 -35.35
N GLU A 412 -35.12 -20.79 -36.12
CA GLU A 412 -35.70 -22.14 -36.17
C GLU A 412 -34.61 -23.22 -36.27
N THR A 413 -33.79 -23.18 -37.32
CA THR A 413 -32.76 -24.20 -37.58
C THR A 413 -31.76 -24.33 -36.43
N HIS A 414 -31.22 -23.21 -35.93
CA HIS A 414 -30.22 -23.24 -34.88
C HIS A 414 -30.80 -23.68 -33.54
N PHE A 415 -32.04 -23.29 -33.23
CA PHE A 415 -32.69 -23.62 -31.97
C PHE A 415 -33.25 -25.05 -31.94
N THR A 416 -33.77 -25.58 -33.05
CA THR A 416 -34.07 -27.02 -33.17
C THR A 416 -32.79 -27.84 -32.95
N ASN A 417 -31.66 -27.42 -33.52
CA ASN A 417 -30.37 -28.05 -33.26
C ASN A 417 -29.96 -27.99 -31.77
N VAL A 418 -30.31 -26.93 -31.04
CA VAL A 418 -30.06 -26.85 -29.58
C VAL A 418 -30.81 -27.96 -28.85
N LEU A 419 -32.11 -28.09 -29.12
CA LEU A 419 -32.99 -29.07 -28.50
C LEU A 419 -32.55 -30.50 -28.84
N VAL A 420 -32.27 -30.78 -30.11
CA VAL A 420 -31.72 -32.07 -30.56
C VAL A 420 -30.42 -32.41 -29.84
N ASN A 421 -29.51 -31.45 -29.61
CA ASN A 421 -28.27 -31.72 -28.88
C ASN A 421 -28.51 -32.12 -27.41
N ILE A 422 -29.51 -31.52 -26.76
CA ILE A 422 -29.84 -31.87 -25.37
C ILE A 422 -30.51 -33.25 -25.32
N LEU A 423 -31.46 -33.51 -26.21
CA LEU A 423 -32.14 -34.80 -26.32
C LEU A 423 -31.17 -35.94 -26.67
N ASP A 424 -30.27 -35.73 -27.63
CA ASP A 424 -29.23 -36.68 -28.01
C ASP A 424 -28.29 -37.00 -26.84
N ASN A 425 -27.97 -36.01 -25.98
CA ASN A 425 -27.23 -36.27 -24.75
C ASN A 425 -28.05 -37.11 -23.76
N ALA A 426 -29.33 -36.79 -23.56
CA ALA A 426 -30.22 -37.59 -22.70
C ALA A 426 -30.30 -39.06 -23.14
N ILE A 427 -30.31 -39.31 -24.46
CA ILE A 427 -30.28 -40.68 -25.02
C ILE A 427 -28.91 -41.33 -24.79
N LYS A 428 -27.82 -40.65 -25.14
CA LYS A 428 -26.45 -41.19 -25.08
C LYS A 428 -26.00 -41.58 -23.67
N TYR A 429 -26.39 -40.79 -22.68
CA TYR A 429 -25.97 -40.98 -21.29
C TYR A 429 -27.01 -41.76 -20.46
N SER A 430 -28.02 -42.35 -21.11
CA SER A 430 -28.93 -43.32 -20.50
C SER A 430 -28.33 -44.74 -20.54
N PRO A 431 -28.05 -45.36 -19.38
CA PRO A 431 -27.52 -46.73 -19.32
C PRO A 431 -28.57 -47.76 -19.75
N GLU A 432 -29.83 -47.54 -19.42
CA GLU A 432 -30.98 -48.38 -19.79
C GLU A 432 -31.80 -47.72 -20.92
N ALA A 433 -33.01 -48.23 -21.16
CA ALA A 433 -33.97 -47.63 -22.07
C ALA A 433 -34.23 -46.15 -21.68
N PRO A 434 -34.02 -45.19 -22.58
CA PRO A 434 -34.09 -43.77 -22.25
C PRO A 434 -35.52 -43.37 -21.87
N LYS A 435 -35.67 -42.75 -20.70
CA LYS A 435 -36.91 -42.15 -20.23
C LYS A 435 -36.71 -40.65 -20.10
N ILE A 436 -37.18 -39.91 -21.09
CA ILE A 436 -36.97 -38.47 -21.22
C ILE A 436 -38.30 -37.76 -21.02
N ILE A 437 -38.31 -36.74 -20.16
CA ILE A 437 -39.49 -35.90 -19.92
C ILE A 437 -39.17 -34.49 -20.39
N VAL A 438 -39.96 -33.98 -21.32
CA VAL A 438 -39.85 -32.60 -21.82
C VAL A 438 -41.05 -31.81 -21.34
N THR A 439 -40.80 -30.73 -20.61
CA THR A 439 -41.85 -29.85 -20.09
C THR A 439 -41.59 -28.41 -20.52
N THR A 440 -42.66 -27.67 -20.83
CA THR A 440 -42.58 -26.22 -21.02
C THR A 440 -43.45 -25.50 -19.99
N GLU A 441 -42.95 -24.41 -19.41
CA GLU A 441 -43.70 -23.58 -18.47
C GLU A 441 -43.40 -22.09 -18.70
N VAL A 442 -44.33 -21.22 -18.32
CA VAL A 442 -44.14 -19.76 -18.39
C VAL A 442 -43.91 -19.22 -16.98
N VAL A 443 -42.76 -18.60 -16.76
CA VAL A 443 -42.42 -17.93 -15.50
C VAL A 443 -42.16 -16.45 -15.76
N ALA A 444 -43.10 -15.61 -15.31
CA ALA A 444 -43.12 -14.17 -15.55
C ALA A 444 -43.11 -13.82 -17.06
N ASN A 445 -42.01 -13.25 -17.54
CA ASN A 445 -41.80 -12.85 -18.95
C ASN A 445 -40.90 -13.83 -19.73
N ASN A 446 -40.70 -15.05 -19.22
CA ASN A 446 -39.85 -16.03 -19.85
C ASN A 446 -40.59 -17.36 -19.99
N ILE A 447 -40.28 -18.08 -21.06
CA ILE A 447 -40.61 -19.49 -21.22
C ILE A 447 -39.42 -20.33 -20.79
N LEU A 448 -39.69 -21.38 -20.03
CA LEU A 448 -38.71 -22.36 -19.60
C LEU A 448 -39.02 -23.69 -20.30
N VAL A 449 -37.97 -24.33 -20.81
CA VAL A 449 -38.00 -25.69 -21.36
C VAL A 449 -37.13 -26.55 -20.47
N HIS A 450 -37.72 -27.56 -19.82
CA HIS A 450 -36.98 -28.54 -19.05
C HIS A 450 -36.91 -29.85 -19.83
N VAL A 451 -35.69 -30.35 -20.00
CA VAL A 451 -35.42 -31.69 -20.54
C VAL A 451 -34.81 -32.51 -19.42
N LYS A 452 -35.59 -33.44 -18.87
CA LYS A 452 -35.21 -34.32 -17.77
C LYS A 452 -34.92 -35.72 -18.29
N ASP A 453 -33.75 -36.24 -17.95
CA ASP A 453 -33.33 -37.61 -18.19
C ASP A 453 -33.18 -38.39 -16.87
N HIS A 454 -33.22 -39.72 -16.96
CA HIS A 454 -32.93 -40.64 -15.86
C HIS A 454 -31.61 -41.39 -16.11
N GLY A 455 -30.63 -40.70 -16.69
CA GLY A 455 -29.35 -41.26 -17.09
C GLY A 455 -28.33 -41.39 -15.95
N SER A 456 -27.05 -41.52 -16.31
CA SER A 456 -25.95 -41.69 -15.33
C SER A 456 -25.73 -40.48 -14.41
N GLY A 457 -26.29 -39.32 -14.75
CA GLY A 457 -26.07 -38.06 -14.05
C GLY A 457 -24.61 -37.56 -14.10
N MET A 458 -24.34 -36.48 -13.38
CA MET A 458 -23.06 -35.76 -13.39
C MET A 458 -22.58 -35.38 -11.98
N SER A 459 -21.27 -35.37 -11.75
CA SER A 459 -20.71 -34.79 -10.52
C SER A 459 -20.92 -33.27 -10.44
N LYS A 460 -20.86 -32.70 -9.22
CA LYS A 460 -20.95 -31.25 -9.03
C LYS A 460 -19.85 -30.48 -9.74
N THR A 461 -18.68 -31.08 -9.93
CA THR A 461 -17.58 -30.48 -10.70
C THR A 461 -17.87 -30.50 -12.20
N ALA A 462 -18.47 -31.59 -12.70
CA ALA A 462 -18.89 -31.70 -14.09
C ALA A 462 -20.01 -30.71 -14.44
N GLN A 463 -21.03 -30.56 -13.58
CA GLN A 463 -22.13 -29.60 -13.81
C GLN A 463 -21.64 -28.17 -14.06
N LYS A 464 -20.63 -27.71 -13.30
CA LYS A 464 -20.04 -26.36 -13.47
C LYS A 464 -19.31 -26.18 -14.79
N ARG A 465 -18.85 -27.28 -15.39
CA ARG A 465 -17.94 -27.28 -16.54
C ARG A 465 -18.56 -27.89 -17.80
N VAL A 466 -19.78 -28.42 -17.72
CA VAL A 466 -20.41 -29.18 -18.81
C VAL A 466 -20.61 -28.36 -20.09
N PHE A 467 -20.73 -27.04 -19.94
CA PHE A 467 -20.85 -26.11 -21.06
C PHE A 467 -19.48 -25.54 -21.52
N GLU A 468 -18.37 -25.90 -20.87
CA GLU A 468 -17.04 -25.57 -21.35
C GLU A 468 -16.74 -26.35 -22.63
N LYS A 469 -16.10 -25.68 -23.60
CA LYS A 469 -15.67 -26.33 -24.84
C LYS A 469 -14.74 -27.50 -24.51
N PHE A 470 -14.96 -28.63 -25.16
CA PHE A 470 -14.15 -29.87 -25.08
C PHE A 470 -14.18 -30.55 -23.71
N TYR A 471 -15.00 -30.09 -22.77
CA TYR A 471 -15.10 -30.72 -21.47
C TYR A 471 -15.85 -32.05 -21.56
N ARG A 472 -15.31 -33.08 -20.91
CA ARG A 472 -15.92 -34.39 -20.72
C ARG A 472 -15.64 -34.87 -19.30
N GLU A 473 -16.63 -35.45 -18.65
CA GLU A 473 -16.41 -36.09 -17.35
C GLU A 473 -15.66 -37.42 -17.57
N HIS A 474 -14.42 -37.50 -17.08
CA HIS A 474 -13.61 -38.72 -17.16
C HIS A 474 -14.01 -39.68 -16.02
N THR A 475 -15.05 -40.47 -16.24
CA THR A 475 -15.38 -41.61 -15.37
C THR A 475 -14.83 -42.89 -15.99
N GLY A 476 -14.10 -43.66 -15.19
CA GLY A 476 -13.49 -44.93 -15.60
C GLY A 476 -14.47 -45.87 -16.30
N ASN A 477 -13.95 -46.64 -17.24
CA ASN A 477 -14.64 -47.60 -18.12
C ASN A 477 -15.67 -47.09 -19.14
N ILE A 478 -15.94 -45.78 -19.25
CA ILE A 478 -16.91 -45.25 -20.25
C ILE A 478 -16.24 -44.67 -21.50
N HIS A 479 -15.21 -45.35 -22.02
CA HIS A 479 -14.59 -45.01 -23.31
C HIS A 479 -15.54 -45.19 -24.53
N ASN A 480 -16.77 -45.69 -24.34
CA ASN A 480 -17.67 -46.07 -25.42
C ASN A 480 -18.66 -44.99 -25.89
N VAL A 481 -18.84 -43.87 -25.17
CA VAL A 481 -19.77 -42.82 -25.63
C VAL A 481 -19.05 -41.87 -26.59
N LYS A 482 -19.38 -41.99 -27.89
CA LYS A 482 -18.83 -41.16 -28.98
C LYS A 482 -19.33 -39.71 -28.85
N GLY A 483 -18.40 -38.75 -28.74
CA GLY A 483 -18.75 -37.33 -28.66
C GLY A 483 -17.54 -36.41 -28.47
N HIS A 484 -17.56 -35.24 -29.12
CA HIS A 484 -16.42 -34.32 -29.18
C HIS A 484 -16.38 -33.29 -28.03
N GLY A 485 -17.34 -33.32 -27.10
CA GLY A 485 -17.42 -32.36 -25.98
C GLY A 485 -17.81 -30.95 -26.40
N LEU A 486 -18.57 -30.81 -27.50
CA LEU A 486 -18.89 -29.52 -28.11
C LEU A 486 -20.37 -29.21 -28.22
N GLY A 487 -21.24 -30.23 -28.15
CA GLY A 487 -22.69 -30.05 -28.28
C GLY A 487 -23.23 -29.07 -27.25
N LEU A 488 -22.89 -29.24 -25.98
CA LEU A 488 -23.37 -28.36 -24.90
C LEU A 488 -22.73 -26.96 -24.93
N ALA A 489 -21.51 -26.83 -25.43
CA ALA A 489 -20.89 -25.52 -25.65
C ALA A 489 -21.58 -24.75 -26.80
N TYR A 490 -21.98 -25.46 -27.87
CA TYR A 490 -22.82 -24.90 -28.94
C TYR A 490 -24.19 -24.48 -28.40
N VAL A 491 -24.84 -25.37 -27.63
CA VAL A 491 -26.12 -25.09 -26.99
C VAL A 491 -26.07 -23.81 -26.16
N LYS A 492 -25.11 -23.70 -25.24
CA LYS A 492 -24.95 -22.50 -24.41
C LYS A 492 -24.75 -21.24 -25.27
N ARG A 493 -23.93 -21.33 -26.31
CA ARG A 493 -23.65 -20.18 -27.17
C ARG A 493 -24.87 -19.72 -27.95
N ILE A 494 -25.65 -20.64 -28.52
CA ILE A 494 -26.87 -20.29 -29.26
C ILE A 494 -27.92 -19.73 -28.31
N VAL A 495 -28.14 -20.35 -27.15
CA VAL A 495 -29.09 -19.85 -26.15
C VAL A 495 -28.71 -18.44 -25.69
N GLU A 496 -27.44 -18.17 -25.41
CA GLU A 496 -26.95 -16.83 -25.04
C GLU A 496 -27.12 -15.80 -26.19
N ASP A 497 -26.89 -16.20 -27.45
CA ASP A 497 -27.13 -15.34 -28.61
C ASP A 497 -28.61 -14.95 -28.72
N HIS A 498 -29.50 -15.85 -28.32
CA HIS A 498 -30.94 -15.66 -28.26
C HIS A 498 -31.41 -14.93 -26.98
N GLN A 499 -30.49 -14.30 -26.24
CA GLN A 499 -30.76 -13.60 -24.97
C GLN A 499 -31.37 -14.52 -23.89
N GLY A 500 -31.19 -15.83 -24.04
CA GLY A 500 -31.63 -16.83 -23.09
C GLY A 500 -30.56 -17.20 -22.08
N HIS A 501 -30.93 -18.10 -21.18
CA HIS A 501 -30.05 -18.72 -20.21
C HIS A 501 -30.23 -20.23 -20.20
N ILE A 502 -29.14 -20.99 -20.05
CA ILE A 502 -29.20 -22.44 -19.85
C ILE A 502 -28.52 -22.83 -18.55
N SER A 503 -29.18 -23.70 -17.78
CA SER A 503 -28.65 -24.31 -16.57
C SER A 503 -28.84 -25.82 -16.59
N VAL A 504 -28.13 -26.51 -15.70
CA VAL A 504 -28.29 -27.95 -15.49
C VAL A 504 -28.27 -28.27 -14.01
N GLU A 505 -29.18 -29.14 -13.61
CA GLU A 505 -29.21 -29.77 -12.30
C GLU A 505 -29.06 -31.27 -12.48
N SER A 506 -28.17 -31.91 -11.73
CA SER A 506 -27.93 -33.34 -11.89
C SER A 506 -27.44 -33.98 -10.59
N GLU A 507 -27.74 -35.26 -10.43
CA GLU A 507 -27.20 -36.09 -9.37
C GLU A 507 -26.76 -37.43 -9.97
N LYS A 508 -25.58 -37.92 -9.57
CA LYS A 508 -25.06 -39.19 -10.07
C LYS A 508 -26.08 -40.31 -9.86
N GLU A 509 -26.26 -41.13 -10.89
CA GLU A 509 -27.16 -42.29 -10.93
C GLU A 509 -28.66 -41.97 -10.82
N LYS A 510 -29.05 -40.68 -10.74
CA LYS A 510 -30.45 -40.25 -10.75
C LYS A 510 -30.87 -39.55 -12.05
N GLY A 511 -29.89 -39.05 -12.81
CA GLY A 511 -30.12 -38.35 -14.08
C GLY A 511 -29.80 -36.87 -14.04
N SER A 512 -30.28 -36.14 -15.05
CA SER A 512 -30.04 -34.71 -15.21
C SER A 512 -31.30 -33.98 -15.67
N THR A 513 -31.37 -32.69 -15.39
CA THR A 513 -32.41 -31.79 -15.87
C THR A 513 -31.76 -30.55 -16.45
N PHE A 514 -31.83 -30.41 -17.77
CA PHE A 514 -31.40 -29.22 -18.49
C PHE A 514 -32.57 -28.24 -18.55
N THR A 515 -32.32 -26.99 -18.17
CA THR A 515 -33.34 -25.94 -18.21
C THR A 515 -32.88 -24.82 -19.14
N ILE A 516 -33.62 -24.59 -20.22
CA ILE A 516 -33.44 -23.44 -21.09
C ILE A 516 -34.49 -22.39 -20.73
N LYS A 517 -34.07 -21.15 -20.55
CA LYS A 517 -34.93 -19.99 -20.28
C LYS A 517 -34.79 -19.00 -21.43
N LEU A 518 -35.89 -18.62 -22.07
CA LEU A 518 -35.93 -17.63 -23.14
C LEU A 518 -36.93 -16.50 -22.84
N PRO A 519 -36.64 -15.26 -23.24
CA PRO A 519 -37.61 -14.16 -23.13
C PRO A 519 -38.76 -14.37 -24.12
N LEU A 520 -39.99 -14.21 -23.64
CA LEU A 520 -41.17 -14.19 -24.50
C LEU A 520 -41.24 -12.86 -25.25
N ILE A 521 -41.67 -12.91 -26.51
CA ILE A 521 -42.04 -11.69 -27.24
C ILE A 521 -43.49 -11.37 -26.84
N SER A 522 -43.73 -10.14 -26.37
CA SER A 522 -45.10 -9.64 -26.17
C SER A 522 -45.91 -9.55 -27.45
#